data_AF-A0A7V7BYY2-F1
#
_entry.id   AF-A0A7V7BYY2-F1
#
_cell.length_a   1.000
_cell.length_b   1.000
_cell.length_c   1.000
_cell.angle_alpha   90.00
_cell.angle_beta   90.00
_cell.angle_gamma   90.00
#
_symmetry.space_group_name_H-M   'P 1'
#
loop_
_entity.id
_entity.type
_entity.pdbx_description
1 polymer ?
#
loop_
_entity_poly.entity_id
_entity_poly.type
_entity_poly.pdbx_seq_one_letter_code
_entity_poly.pdbx_strand_id
1 'polypeptide(L)'
;ILMGAKYGAICGGIGGALADIVLGYPLWAPFTFVIKGIEGFVVGKMRENRKRAVIVGACVMIAGYTLVAGILYGWKVAPIEFFTDLAQTGVGAIIALVILPYIEGPIRKLLGRQ
;
A
#
# COMPACT_ATOMS: atom_id res chain seq x y z
N ILE A 1 3.89 4.98 -8.21
CA ILE A 1 4.49 4.73 -9.57
C ILE A 1 4.30 5.94 -10.50
N LEU A 2 3.07 6.41 -10.72
CA LEU A 2 2.76 7.47 -11.70
C LEU A 2 3.44 8.82 -11.42
N MET A 3 3.40 9.29 -10.17
CA MET A 3 3.89 10.62 -9.78
C MET A 3 5.27 10.62 -9.10
N GLY A 4 5.96 9.47 -9.06
CA GLY A 4 7.28 9.33 -8.41
C GLY A 4 7.25 9.21 -6.88
N ALA A 5 8.44 9.18 -6.25
CA ALA A 5 8.64 8.83 -4.84
C ALA A 5 8.03 9.83 -3.85
N LYS A 6 8.27 11.14 -4.04
CA LYS A 6 7.80 12.18 -3.10
C LYS A 6 6.27 12.22 -3.02
N TYR A 7 5.61 12.29 -4.16
CA TYR A 7 4.15 12.29 -4.23
C TYR A 7 3.56 10.93 -3.82
N GLY A 8 4.24 9.82 -4.15
CA GLY A 8 3.85 8.49 -3.67
C GLY A 8 3.81 8.40 -2.15
N ALA A 9 4.83 8.95 -1.47
CA ALA A 9 4.90 8.98 -0.01
C ALA A 9 3.77 9.80 0.61
N ILE A 10 3.53 11.00 0.08
CA ILE A 10 2.49 11.91 0.60
C ILE A 10 1.11 11.31 0.39
N CYS A 11 0.78 10.89 -0.84
CA CYS A 11 -0.52 10.31 -1.16
C CYS A 11 -0.76 8.99 -0.41
N GLY A 12 0.26 8.13 -0.31
CA GLY A 12 0.18 6.87 0.43
C GLY A 12 -0.03 7.11 1.92
N GLY A 13 0.84 7.91 2.54
CA GLY A 13 0.78 8.18 3.97
C GLY A 13 -0.48 8.92 4.40
N ILE A 14 -0.78 10.07 3.78
CA ILE A 14 -1.98 10.86 4.14
C ILE A 14 -3.26 10.08 3.80
N GLY A 15 -3.33 9.47 2.62
CA GLY A 15 -4.51 8.72 2.21
C GLY A 15 -4.80 7.55 3.14
N GLY A 16 -3.77 6.78 3.50
CA GLY A 16 -3.90 5.67 4.45
C GLY A 16 -4.30 6.14 5.85
N ALA A 17 -3.64 7.17 6.39
CA ALA A 17 -3.93 7.67 7.73
C ALA A 17 -5.35 8.26 7.85
N LEU A 18 -5.81 8.98 6.81
CA LEU A 18 -7.18 9.46 6.77
C LEU A 18 -8.19 8.32 6.67
N ALA A 19 -7.89 7.28 5.89
CA ALA A 19 -8.74 6.09 5.82
C ALA A 19 -8.92 5.45 7.20
N ASP A 20 -7.85 5.31 7.98
CA ASP A 20 -7.93 4.75 9.34
C ASP A 20 -8.79 5.62 10.28
N ILE A 21 -8.65 6.95 10.21
CA ILE A 21 -9.48 7.85 10.99
C ILE A 21 -10.97 7.68 10.62
N VAL A 22 -11.27 7.66 9.33
CA VAL A 22 -12.65 7.55 8.82
C VAL A 22 -13.26 6.18 9.13
N LEU A 23 -12.47 5.11 9.05
CA LEU A 23 -12.90 3.73 9.31
C LEU A 23 -13.00 3.39 10.80
N GLY A 24 -12.64 4.31 11.70
CA GLY A 24 -12.77 4.12 13.15
C GLY A 24 -11.54 3.48 13.83
N TYR A 25 -10.39 3.48 13.17
CA TYR A 25 -9.10 2.99 13.67
C TYR A 25 -8.07 4.12 13.88
N PRO A 26 -8.39 5.21 14.62
CA PRO A 26 -7.50 6.37 14.72
C PRO A 26 -6.15 6.07 15.38
N LEU A 27 -6.06 5.02 16.21
CA LEU A 27 -4.79 4.55 16.78
C LEU A 27 -3.79 4.11 15.70
N TRP A 28 -4.30 3.51 14.61
CA TRP A 28 -3.48 3.02 13.50
C TRP A 28 -3.03 4.15 12.57
N ALA A 29 -3.78 5.26 12.51
CA ALA A 29 -3.49 6.38 11.61
C ALA A 29 -2.03 6.88 11.61
N PRO A 30 -1.36 7.14 12.74
CA PRO A 30 0.05 7.56 12.74
C PRO A 30 0.99 6.46 12.23
N PHE A 31 0.71 5.19 12.51
CA PHE A 31 1.53 4.07 12.05
C PHE A 31 1.35 3.85 10.55
N THR A 32 0.10 3.83 10.09
CA THR A 32 -0.25 3.75 8.66
C THR A 32 0.33 4.92 7.88
N PHE A 33 0.31 6.14 8.43
CA PHE A 33 0.97 7.29 7.80
C PHE A 33 2.44 6.99 7.46
N VAL A 34 3.17 6.42 8.42
CA VAL A 34 4.59 6.09 8.24
C VAL A 34 4.76 4.88 7.32
N ILE A 35 4.03 3.78 7.55
CA ILE A 35 4.15 2.55 6.76
C ILE A 35 3.81 2.83 5.29
N LYS A 36 2.64 3.42 5.02
CA LYS A 36 2.19 3.76 3.67
C LYS A 36 3.01 4.88 3.05
N GLY A 37 3.54 5.81 3.86
CA GLY A 37 4.48 6.82 3.39
C GLY A 37 5.77 6.21 2.86
N ILE A 38 6.37 5.27 3.61
CA ILE A 38 7.59 4.56 3.19
C ILE A 38 7.29 3.65 1.99
N GLU A 39 6.17 2.91 2.01
CA GLU A 39 5.72 2.08 0.89
C GLU A 39 5.64 2.92 -0.39
N GLY A 40 4.90 4.02 -0.35
CA GLY A 40 4.70 4.93 -1.47
C GLY A 40 6.01 5.56 -1.97
N PHE A 41 6.92 5.90 -1.05
CA PHE A 41 8.25 6.40 -1.39
C PHE A 41 9.06 5.35 -2.15
N VAL A 42 9.19 4.13 -1.62
CA VAL A 42 10.02 3.07 -2.19
C VAL A 42 9.46 2.60 -3.53
N VAL A 43 8.14 2.38 -3.61
CA VAL A 43 7.43 2.03 -4.86
C VAL A 43 7.62 3.13 -5.90
N GLY A 44 7.53 4.40 -5.50
CA GLY A 44 7.73 5.53 -6.39
C GLY A 44 9.18 5.72 -6.85
N LYS A 45 10.17 5.35 -6.02
CA LYS A 45 11.59 5.38 -6.35
C LYS A 45 11.98 4.26 -7.31
N MET A 46 11.43 3.06 -7.13
CA MET A 46 11.68 1.89 -7.99
C MET A 46 10.77 1.82 -9.22
N ARG A 47 10.14 2.93 -9.62
CA ARG A 47 9.11 2.97 -10.69
C ARG A 47 9.57 2.39 -12.04
N GLU A 48 10.88 2.36 -12.29
CA GLU A 48 11.48 1.81 -13.52
C GLU A 48 11.26 0.30 -13.65
N ASN A 49 11.28 -0.43 -12.53
CA ASN A 49 10.95 -1.85 -12.49
C ASN A 49 9.67 -2.05 -11.68
N ARG A 50 8.53 -1.96 -12.36
CA ARG A 50 7.20 -2.05 -11.73
C ARG A 50 7.01 -3.31 -10.89
N LYS A 51 7.49 -4.47 -11.36
CA LYS A 51 7.38 -5.74 -10.63
C LYS A 51 8.15 -5.65 -9.31
N ARG A 52 9.40 -5.20 -9.36
CA ARG A 52 10.24 -5.03 -8.16
C ARG A 52 9.66 -3.99 -7.22
N ALA A 53 9.15 -2.87 -7.74
CA ALA A 53 8.52 -1.83 -6.94
C ALA A 53 7.33 -2.38 -6.15
N VAL A 54 6.44 -3.13 -6.79
CA VAL A 54 5.26 -3.74 -6.15
C VAL A 54 5.68 -4.76 -5.09
N ILE A 55 6.64 -5.65 -5.39
CA ILE A 55 7.12 -6.65 -4.43
C ILE A 55 7.71 -5.97 -3.19
N VAL A 56 8.59 -4.97 -3.38
CA VAL A 56 9.21 -4.27 -2.26
C VAL A 56 8.16 -3.47 -1.47
N GLY A 57 7.19 -2.84 -2.14
CA GLY A 57 6.08 -2.17 -1.48
C GLY A 57 5.25 -3.12 -0.61
N ALA A 58 4.89 -4.27 -1.15
CA ALA A 58 4.18 -5.31 -0.41
C ALA A 58 4.97 -5.78 0.82
N CYS A 59 6.29 -5.99 0.69
CA CYS A 59 7.15 -6.34 1.82
C CYS A 59 7.17 -5.25 2.90
N VAL A 60 7.26 -3.97 2.51
CA VAL A 60 7.23 -2.84 3.46
C VAL A 60 5.90 -2.81 4.21
N MET A 61 4.79 -3.00 3.49
CA MET A 61 3.46 -3.03 4.07
C MET A 61 3.33 -4.17 5.09
N ILE A 62 3.52 -5.42 4.65
CA ILE A 62 3.36 -6.61 5.49
C ILE A 62 4.27 -6.53 6.72
N ALA A 63 5.55 -6.17 6.54
CA ALA A 63 6.50 -6.07 7.65
C ALA A 63 6.12 -4.95 8.63
N GLY A 64 5.67 -3.80 8.12
CA GLY A 64 5.28 -2.65 8.92
C GLY A 64 4.06 -2.95 9.79
N TYR A 65 2.98 -3.44 9.20
CA TYR A 65 1.74 -3.76 9.92
C TYR A 65 1.95 -4.92 10.91
N THR A 66 2.63 -5.99 10.49
CA THR A 66 2.97 -7.11 11.39
C THR A 66 3.79 -6.66 12.60
N LEU A 67 4.80 -5.79 12.41
CA LEU A 67 5.64 -5.28 13.48
C LEU A 67 4.84 -4.38 14.44
N VAL A 68 4.02 -3.48 13.91
CA VAL A 68 3.17 -2.60 14.73
C VAL A 68 2.14 -3.42 15.50
N ALA A 69 1.50 -4.41 14.87
CA ALA A 69 0.59 -5.33 15.55
C ALA A 69 1.29 -6.12 16.67
N GLY A 70 2.52 -6.59 16.43
CA GLY A 70 3.33 -7.25 17.44
C GLY A 70 3.66 -6.37 18.64
N ILE A 71 3.89 -5.06 18.41
CA ILE A 71 4.16 -4.08 19.47
C ILE A 71 2.88 -3.69 20.22
N LEU A 72 1.77 -3.45 19.52
CA LEU A 72 0.51 -2.95 20.11
C LEU A 72 -0.29 -4.05 20.80
N TYR A 73 -0.40 -5.22 20.17
CA TYR A 73 -1.27 -6.32 20.61
C TYR A 73 -0.49 -7.55 21.09
N GLY A 74 0.84 -7.53 20.96
CA GLY A 74 1.73 -8.60 21.38
C GLY A 74 2.12 -9.56 20.25
N TRP A 75 3.31 -10.16 20.37
CA TRP A 75 3.90 -11.05 19.36
C TRP A 75 3.09 -12.32 19.05
N LYS A 76 2.11 -12.68 19.89
CA LYS A 76 1.18 -13.78 19.61
C LYS A 76 0.19 -13.44 18.49
N VAL A 77 -0.09 -12.15 18.26
CA VAL A 77 -1.03 -11.65 17.24
C VAL A 77 -0.32 -11.41 15.90
N ALA A 78 1.01 -11.20 15.91
CA ALA A 78 1.80 -10.94 14.71
C ALA A 78 1.62 -11.98 13.58
N PRO A 79 1.54 -13.30 13.83
CA PRO A 79 1.27 -14.26 12.76
C PRO A 79 -0.10 -14.06 12.12
N ILE A 80 -1.12 -13.73 12.91
CA ILE A 80 -2.50 -13.53 12.42
C ILE A 80 -2.55 -12.30 11.50
N GLU A 81 -1.92 -11.19 11.92
CA GLU A 81 -1.83 -9.98 11.10
C GLU A 81 -1.08 -10.26 9.79
N PHE A 82 0.07 -10.93 9.88
CA PHE A 82 0.87 -11.29 8.71
C PHE A 82 0.07 -12.09 7.66
N PHE A 83 -0.69 -13.11 8.09
CA PHE A 83 -1.51 -13.90 7.18
C PHE A 83 -2.68 -13.09 6.61
N THR A 84 -3.25 -12.19 7.40
CA THR A 84 -4.35 -11.31 6.97
C THR A 84 -3.86 -10.31 5.93
N ASP A 85 -2.72 -9.66 6.15
CA ASP A 85 -2.08 -8.75 5.20
C ASP A 85 -1.68 -9.45 3.90
N LEU A 86 -1.19 -10.68 4.00
CA LEU A 86 -0.83 -11.49 2.84
C LEU A 86 -2.08 -11.81 2.00
N ALA A 87 -3.17 -12.21 2.67
CA ALA A 87 -4.45 -12.46 2.01
C ALA A 87 -5.02 -11.18 1.38
N GLN A 88 -5.00 -10.05 2.10
CA GLN A 88 -5.47 -8.76 1.62
C GLN A 88 -4.68 -8.29 0.39
N THR A 89 -3.35 -8.42 0.43
CA THR A 89 -2.48 -8.10 -0.71
C THR A 89 -2.78 -9.00 -1.91
N GLY A 90 -2.96 -10.30 -1.67
CA GLY A 90 -3.27 -11.28 -2.71
C GLY A 90 -4.62 -11.01 -3.38
N VAL A 91 -5.67 -10.81 -2.59
CA VAL A 91 -7.02 -10.48 -3.09
C VAL A 91 -7.00 -9.16 -3.85
N GLY A 92 -6.35 -8.13 -3.31
CA GLY A 92 -6.19 -6.85 -3.99
C GLY A 92 -5.47 -6.97 -5.33
N ALA A 93 -4.42 -7.80 -5.41
CA ALA A 93 -3.70 -8.07 -6.65
C ALA A 93 -4.57 -8.81 -7.68
N ILE A 94 -5.35 -9.81 -7.26
CA ILE A 94 -6.29 -10.53 -8.14
C ILE A 94 -7.34 -9.57 -8.71
N ILE A 95 -7.98 -8.78 -7.84
CA ILE A 95 -8.97 -7.78 -8.24
C ILE A 95 -8.35 -6.79 -9.23
N ALA A 96 -7.14 -6.28 -8.92
CA ALA A 96 -6.44 -5.37 -9.81
C ALA A 96 -6.18 -6.01 -11.18
N LEU A 97 -5.73 -7.27 -11.24
CA LEU A 97 -5.47 -7.97 -12.52
C LEU A 97 -6.74 -8.17 -13.35
N VAL A 98 -7.87 -8.45 -12.70
CA VAL A 98 -9.17 -8.60 -13.38
C VAL A 98 -9.69 -7.25 -13.87
N ILE A 99 -9.54 -6.19 -13.08
CA ILE A 99 -10.13 -4.88 -13.35
C ILE A 99 -9.25 -4.02 -14.28
N LEU A 100 -7.93 -4.10 -14.17
CA LEU A 100 -6.95 -3.35 -14.98
C LEU A 100 -7.29 -3.31 -16.49
N PRO A 101 -7.58 -4.44 -17.18
CA PRO A 101 -7.87 -4.42 -18.61
C PRO A 101 -9.12 -3.59 -18.97
N TYR A 102 -10.07 -3.43 -18.05
CA TYR A 102 -11.29 -2.63 -18.28
C TYR A 102 -11.09 -1.13 -18.01
N ILE A 103 -10.16 -0.78 -17.11
CA ILE A 103 -9.95 0.62 -16.69
C ILE A 103 -8.77 1.27 -17.43
N GLU A 104 -7.80 0.49 -17.92
CA GLU A 104 -6.59 1.02 -18.55
C GLU A 104 -6.89 1.84 -19.82
N GLY A 105 -7.85 1.40 -20.64
CA GLY A 105 -8.26 2.10 -21.87
C GLY A 105 -8.79 3.52 -21.61
N PRO A 106 -9.83 3.69 -20.77
CA PRO A 106 -10.35 5.00 -20.38
C PRO A 106 -9.30 5.91 -19.74
N ILE A 107 -8.46 5.38 -18.84
CA ILE A 107 -7.45 6.17 -18.13
C ILE A 107 -6.35 6.68 -19.06
N ARG A 108 -5.85 5.86 -20.00
CA ARG A 108 -4.83 6.31 -20.96
C ARG A 108 -5.33 7.44 -21.86
N LYS A 109 -6.61 7.37 -22.25
CA LYS A 109 -7.26 8.41 -23.05
C LYS A 109 -7.39 9.73 -22.29
N LEU A 110 -7.69 9.68 -20.99
CA LEU A 110 -7.73 10.85 -20.09
C LEU A 110 -6.34 11.43 -19.80
N LEU A 111 -5.31 10.60 -19.71
CA LEU A 111 -3.93 11.04 -19.41
C LEU A 111 -3.15 11.52 -20.64
N GLY A 112 -3.74 11.53 -21.84
CA GLY A 112 -3.12 12.05 -23.06
C GLY A 112 -1.85 11.33 -23.51
N ARG A 113 -1.61 10.12 -22.99
CA ARG A 113 -0.45 9.30 -23.34
C ARG A 113 -0.91 8.21 -24.30
N GLN A 114 -0.80 8.49 -25.60
CA GLN A 114 -0.86 7.48 -26.65
C GLN A 114 0.35 6.54 -26.54
#